data_AF-A0A8T3MPR9-F1
#
_entry.id   AF-A0A8T3MPR9-F1
#
_cell.length_a   1.000
_cell.length_b   1.000
_cell.length_c   1.000
_cell.angle_alpha   90.00
_cell.angle_beta   90.00
_cell.angle_gamma   90.00
#
_symmetry.space_group_name_H-M   'P 1'
#
loop_
_entity.id
_entity.type
_entity.pdbx_description
1 polymer ?
#
loop_
_entity_poly.entity_id
_entity_poly.type
_entity_poly.pdbx_seq_one_letter_code
_entity_poly.pdbx_strand_id
1 'polypeptide(L)'
;MSEPLRRAGRLRVPDGAHILWTVADGSRGRRWRSSTTRADALVGTLLLELAPDGRLGRLELATAAGLLTLHPDHGGERIQGNLAGPAGVRHLELAWGPGHVLLVSGSPIVAAAAIRQVTAHRPATADGVGEGTLPRPAILVGDDLAPRLVVARFERLAERSWTITVRGLEEQIEVDSRGVPTFEGTSKEWALEREHGGGL
;
A
#
# COMPACT_ATOMS: atom_id res chain seq x y z
N MET A 1 3.67 -11.22 -24.72
CA MET A 1 2.40 -10.49 -24.51
C MET A 1 2.77 -9.17 -23.86
N SER A 2 2.32 -8.02 -24.39
CA SER A 2 2.65 -6.72 -23.79
C SER A 2 2.03 -6.60 -22.39
N GLU A 3 2.80 -6.09 -21.44
CA GLU A 3 2.33 -5.97 -20.05
C GLU A 3 1.27 -4.86 -19.99
N PRO A 4 0.10 -5.09 -19.35
CA PRO A 4 -0.92 -4.05 -19.27
C PRO A 4 -0.44 -2.88 -18.41
N LEU A 5 -0.36 -1.69 -19.02
CA LEU A 5 -0.05 -0.40 -18.39
C LEU A 5 -1.00 -0.06 -17.24
N ARG A 6 -2.26 -0.51 -17.36
CA ARG A 6 -3.30 -0.27 -16.37
C ARG A 6 -4.16 -1.50 -16.15
N ARG A 7 -4.39 -1.81 -14.89
CA ARG A 7 -5.18 -2.97 -14.45
C ARG A 7 -6.23 -2.53 -13.45
N ALA A 8 -7.29 -3.30 -13.37
CA ALA A 8 -8.29 -3.21 -12.31
C ALA A 8 -8.47 -4.57 -11.67
N GLY A 9 -8.98 -4.58 -10.46
CA GLY A 9 -9.35 -5.81 -9.82
C GLY A 9 -10.28 -5.61 -8.66
N ARG A 10 -10.67 -6.73 -8.10
CA ARG A 10 -11.42 -6.78 -6.85
C ARG A 10 -10.85 -7.85 -5.96
N LEU A 11 -11.02 -7.68 -4.67
CA LEU A 11 -10.76 -8.70 -3.67
C LEU A 11 -11.76 -8.58 -2.52
N ARG A 12 -11.96 -9.68 -1.81
CA ARG A 12 -12.70 -9.69 -0.54
C ARG A 12 -11.72 -10.05 0.56
N VAL A 13 -11.60 -9.17 1.55
CA VAL A 13 -10.74 -9.37 2.71
C VAL A 13 -11.46 -10.21 3.79
N PRO A 14 -10.73 -10.85 4.72
CA PRO A 14 -11.32 -11.74 5.74
C PRO A 14 -12.38 -11.08 6.64
N ASP A 15 -12.30 -9.78 6.86
CA ASP A 15 -13.28 -9.01 7.64
C ASP A 15 -14.62 -8.78 6.89
N GLY A 16 -14.73 -9.31 5.68
CA GLY A 16 -15.91 -9.22 4.82
C GLY A 16 -15.97 -7.98 3.95
N ALA A 17 -15.02 -7.05 4.03
CA ALA A 17 -14.99 -5.88 3.16
C ALA A 17 -14.61 -6.25 1.72
N HIS A 18 -15.16 -5.49 0.77
CA HIS A 18 -14.96 -5.63 -0.66
C HIS A 18 -14.14 -4.45 -1.16
N ILE A 19 -12.99 -4.73 -1.76
CA ILE A 19 -12.11 -3.70 -2.31
C ILE A 19 -12.15 -3.77 -3.83
N LEU A 20 -12.49 -2.67 -4.48
CA LEU A 20 -12.33 -2.46 -5.91
C LEU A 20 -11.13 -1.56 -6.13
N TRP A 21 -10.25 -1.91 -7.05
CA TRP A 21 -9.01 -1.17 -7.26
C TRP A 21 -8.65 -1.02 -8.73
N THR A 22 -7.83 0.00 -8.98
CA THR A 22 -7.08 0.16 -10.22
C THR A 22 -5.62 0.42 -9.88
N VAL A 23 -4.72 -0.07 -10.72
CA VAL A 23 -3.29 0.22 -10.64
C VAL A 23 -2.78 0.60 -12.02
N ALA A 24 -1.98 1.67 -12.06
CA ALA A 24 -1.27 2.11 -13.25
C ALA A 24 0.22 2.09 -12.95
N ASP A 25 0.98 1.45 -13.84
CA ASP A 25 2.45 1.41 -13.83
C ASP A 25 2.99 2.27 -14.98
N GLY A 26 4.12 2.94 -14.77
CA GLY A 26 4.80 3.69 -15.82
C GLY A 26 6.10 4.35 -15.37
N SER A 27 6.67 5.20 -16.23
CA SER A 27 7.95 5.88 -15.97
C SER A 27 7.95 6.79 -14.73
N ARG A 28 6.77 7.22 -14.27
CA ARG A 28 6.59 8.03 -13.06
C ARG A 28 6.37 7.19 -11.79
N GLY A 29 6.42 5.87 -11.91
CA GLY A 29 6.19 4.93 -10.81
C GLY A 29 4.82 4.27 -10.88
N ARG A 30 4.28 3.90 -9.72
CA ARG A 30 3.05 3.12 -9.58
C ARG A 30 1.99 3.93 -8.86
N ARG A 31 0.78 4.00 -9.41
CA ARG A 31 -0.37 4.65 -8.79
C ARG A 31 -1.52 3.66 -8.60
N TRP A 32 -1.92 3.47 -7.36
CA TRP A 32 -3.12 2.75 -6.96
C TRP A 32 -4.27 3.71 -6.70
N ARG A 33 -5.48 3.26 -7.02
CA ARG A 33 -6.72 3.80 -6.48
C ARG A 33 -7.59 2.65 -6.02
N SER A 34 -8.28 2.81 -4.90
CA SER A 34 -9.31 1.85 -4.50
C SER A 34 -10.49 2.47 -3.79
N SER A 35 -11.60 1.76 -3.81
CA SER A 35 -12.74 1.95 -2.92
C SER A 35 -12.94 0.69 -2.09
N THR A 36 -13.27 0.88 -0.83
CA THR A 36 -13.59 -0.19 0.12
C THR A 36 -15.05 -0.06 0.51
N THR A 37 -15.79 -1.15 0.37
CA THR A 37 -17.20 -1.25 0.74
C THR A 37 -17.41 -2.33 1.80
N ARG A 38 -18.32 -2.10 2.74
CA ARG A 38 -18.71 -3.06 3.77
C ARG A 38 -20.22 -2.98 3.95
N ALA A 39 -20.91 -4.13 3.89
CA ALA A 39 -22.38 -4.18 3.90
C ALA A 39 -23.01 -3.19 2.91
N ASP A 40 -22.48 -3.17 1.68
CA ASP A 40 -22.86 -2.29 0.56
C ASP A 40 -22.67 -0.78 0.77
N ALA A 41 -22.12 -0.34 1.91
CA ALA A 41 -21.75 1.04 2.16
C ALA A 41 -20.28 1.32 1.79
N LEU A 42 -20.00 2.46 1.16
CA LEU A 42 -18.65 2.95 0.95
C LEU A 42 -18.05 3.39 2.29
N VAL A 43 -17.00 2.69 2.74
CA VAL A 43 -16.34 2.96 4.03
C VAL A 43 -14.99 3.66 3.86
N GLY A 44 -14.41 3.61 2.66
CA GLY A 44 -13.24 4.42 2.37
C GLY A 44 -12.79 4.40 0.93
N THR A 45 -11.94 5.36 0.59
CA THR A 45 -11.25 5.45 -0.71
C THR A 45 -9.79 5.76 -0.51
N LEU A 46 -8.95 5.20 -1.38
CA LEU A 46 -7.50 5.30 -1.32
C LEU A 46 -6.96 5.82 -2.66
N LEU A 47 -6.00 6.72 -2.60
CA LEU A 47 -5.00 6.95 -3.64
C LEU A 47 -3.63 6.72 -3.02
N LEU A 48 -2.81 5.89 -3.66
CA LEU A 48 -1.45 5.63 -3.23
C LEU A 48 -0.52 5.73 -4.43
N GLU A 49 0.54 6.53 -4.30
CA GLU A 49 1.58 6.69 -5.31
C GLU A 49 2.91 6.23 -4.74
N LEU A 50 3.62 5.43 -5.54
CA LEU A 50 5.01 5.09 -5.32
C LEU A 50 5.84 5.63 -6.48
N ALA A 51 7.00 6.20 -6.16
CA ALA A 51 8.00 6.55 -7.14
C ALA A 51 8.59 5.28 -7.83
N PRO A 52 9.32 5.43 -8.95
CA PRO A 52 9.92 4.29 -9.66
C PRO A 52 10.79 3.40 -8.77
N ASP A 53 11.55 4.01 -7.85
CA ASP A 53 12.40 3.35 -6.86
C ASP A 53 11.64 2.66 -5.71
N GLY A 54 10.30 2.72 -5.72
CA GLY A 54 9.45 2.11 -4.71
C GLY A 54 9.12 3.00 -3.52
N ARG A 55 9.73 4.18 -3.40
CA ARG A 55 9.46 5.09 -2.27
C ARG A 55 8.05 5.66 -2.36
N LEU A 56 7.49 6.01 -1.20
CA LEU A 56 6.20 6.69 -1.13
C LEU A 56 6.28 8.03 -1.87
N GLY A 57 5.34 8.28 -2.78
CA GLY A 57 5.13 9.60 -3.38
C GLY A 57 4.01 10.35 -2.68
N ARG A 58 2.84 9.71 -2.55
CA ARG A 58 1.63 10.33 -1.98
C ARG A 58 0.68 9.26 -1.45
N LEU A 59 0.00 9.58 -0.36
CA LEU A 59 -1.20 8.92 0.13
C LEU A 59 -2.33 9.93 0.20
N GLU A 60 -3.50 9.52 -0.28
CA GLU A 60 -4.78 10.11 0.11
C GLU A 60 -5.69 8.99 0.61
N LEU A 61 -6.27 9.18 1.79
CA LEU A 61 -7.18 8.22 2.41
C LEU A 61 -8.39 8.97 2.91
N ALA A 62 -9.57 8.63 2.39
CA ALA A 62 -10.84 9.14 2.89
C ALA A 62 -11.59 8.01 3.60
N THR A 63 -12.16 8.31 4.76
CA THR A 63 -13.07 7.44 5.52
C THR A 63 -14.22 8.29 6.05
N ALA A 64 -15.13 7.69 6.83
CA ALA A 64 -16.14 8.44 7.56
C ALA A 64 -15.55 9.48 8.55
N ALA A 65 -14.28 9.34 8.96
CA ALA A 65 -13.63 10.28 9.86
C ALA A 65 -13.11 11.54 9.15
N GLY A 66 -12.96 11.53 7.82
CA GLY A 66 -12.46 12.66 7.05
C GLY A 66 -11.54 12.28 5.90
N LEU A 67 -10.56 13.14 5.61
CA LEU A 67 -9.56 12.99 4.56
C LEU A 67 -8.15 13.20 5.14
N LEU A 68 -7.30 12.19 5.00
CA LEU A 68 -5.87 12.26 5.28
C LEU A 68 -5.09 12.35 3.97
N THR A 69 -4.19 13.32 3.89
CA THR A 69 -3.14 13.35 2.88
C THR A 69 -1.78 13.20 3.55
N LEU A 70 -0.86 12.44 2.93
CA LEU A 70 0.54 12.33 3.35
C LEU A 70 1.44 12.28 2.12
N HIS A 71 2.59 12.94 2.18
CA HIS A 71 3.64 12.89 1.14
C HIS A 71 5.00 13.22 1.78
N PRO A 72 6.10 12.59 1.35
CA PRO A 72 7.42 13.01 1.81
C PRO A 72 7.71 14.45 1.41
N ASP A 73 8.49 15.14 2.24
CA ASP A 73 9.04 16.44 1.90
C ASP A 73 10.11 16.31 0.81
N HIS A 74 10.62 17.45 0.31
CA HIS A 74 11.67 17.44 -0.71
C HIS A 74 12.98 16.79 -0.25
N GLY A 75 13.30 16.81 1.06
CA GLY A 75 14.49 16.16 1.62
C GLY A 75 14.32 14.65 1.85
N GLY A 76 13.08 14.17 1.92
CA GLY A 76 12.77 12.78 2.26
C GLY A 76 13.03 12.44 3.73
N GLU A 77 13.19 13.43 4.59
CA GLU A 77 13.44 13.29 6.04
C GLU A 77 12.16 13.50 6.87
N ARG A 78 11.13 14.09 6.24
CA ARG A 78 9.83 14.32 6.85
C ARG A 78 8.74 13.79 5.92
N ILE A 79 7.61 13.45 6.53
CA ILE A 79 6.37 13.25 5.80
C ILE A 79 5.38 14.30 6.29
N GLN A 80 4.81 15.01 5.34
CA GLN A 80 3.92 16.13 5.56
C GLN A 80 2.54 15.84 4.99
N GLY A 81 1.55 16.55 5.50
CA GLY A 81 0.19 16.33 5.05
C GLY A 81 -0.85 17.11 5.82
N ASN A 82 -2.10 16.73 5.62
CA ASN A 82 -3.24 17.33 6.32
C ASN A 82 -4.23 16.24 6.72
N LEU A 83 -4.79 16.39 7.91
CA LEU A 83 -6.02 15.72 8.33
C LEU A 83 -7.16 16.73 8.28
N ALA A 84 -8.08 16.55 7.36
CA ALA A 84 -9.32 17.32 7.28
C ALA A 84 -10.47 16.47 7.82
N GLY A 85 -11.19 16.97 8.81
CA GLY A 85 -12.34 16.28 9.41
C GLY A 85 -13.34 17.26 10.02
N PRO A 86 -14.31 16.78 10.81
CA PRO A 86 -15.35 17.61 11.41
C PRO A 86 -14.82 18.76 12.29
N ALA A 87 -13.64 18.58 12.89
CA ALA A 87 -12.98 19.60 13.72
C ALA A 87 -12.19 20.65 12.90
N GLY A 88 -12.18 20.55 11.57
CA GLY A 88 -11.41 21.41 10.68
C GLY A 88 -10.21 20.70 10.04
N VAL A 89 -9.23 21.50 9.61
CA VAL A 89 -8.02 21.01 8.94
C VAL A 89 -6.81 21.18 9.86
N ARG A 90 -6.07 20.09 10.06
CA ARG A 90 -4.82 20.08 10.85
C ARG A 90 -3.65 19.68 9.95
N HIS A 91 -2.64 20.54 9.89
CA HIS A 91 -1.37 20.20 9.28
C HIS A 91 -0.64 19.12 10.09
N LEU A 92 0.01 18.19 9.39
CA LEU A 92 0.76 17.09 9.97
C LEU A 92 2.19 17.11 9.46
N GLU A 93 3.12 16.83 10.36
CA GLU A 93 4.52 16.62 10.02
C GLU A 93 5.10 15.56 10.96
N LEU A 94 5.65 14.48 10.41
CA LEU A 94 6.23 13.37 11.16
C LEU A 94 7.63 13.05 10.67
N ALA A 95 8.43 12.41 11.52
CA ALA A 95 9.71 11.83 11.13
C ALA A 95 9.52 10.80 10.02
N TRP A 96 10.37 10.86 9.00
CA TRP A 96 10.37 9.97 7.86
C TRP A 96 11.81 9.70 7.40
N GLY A 97 11.99 8.74 6.51
CA GLY A 97 13.30 8.43 5.96
C GLY A 97 13.28 7.21 5.05
N PRO A 98 14.41 6.89 4.38
CA PRO A 98 14.49 5.81 3.40
C PRO A 98 14.10 4.41 3.91
N GLY A 99 14.21 4.16 5.21
CA GLY A 99 13.81 2.89 5.84
C GLY A 99 12.37 2.86 6.36
N HIS A 100 11.62 3.96 6.24
CA HIS A 100 10.24 4.03 6.70
C HIS A 100 9.28 3.40 5.71
N VAL A 101 8.23 2.80 6.24
CA VAL A 101 7.09 2.29 5.47
C VAL A 101 5.78 2.92 5.93
N LEU A 102 4.77 2.87 5.08
CA LEU A 102 3.42 3.33 5.39
C LEU A 102 2.50 2.12 5.46
N LEU A 103 1.65 2.05 6.49
CA LEU A 103 0.65 1.00 6.67
C LEU A 103 -0.71 1.65 6.95
N VAL A 104 -1.75 1.10 6.32
CA VAL A 104 -3.15 1.43 6.60
C VAL A 104 -3.83 0.15 7.06
N SER A 105 -4.41 0.17 8.27
CA SER A 105 -5.07 -1.00 8.84
C SER A 105 -6.11 -1.58 7.88
N GLY A 106 -6.04 -2.89 7.62
CA GLY A 106 -6.97 -3.59 6.74
C GLY A 106 -6.85 -3.24 5.25
N SER A 107 -5.78 -2.54 4.83
CA SER A 107 -5.55 -2.21 3.42
C SER A 107 -4.48 -3.12 2.81
N PRO A 108 -4.88 -4.21 2.13
CA PRO A 108 -3.92 -5.12 1.48
C PRO A 108 -3.13 -4.43 0.37
N ILE A 109 -3.65 -3.34 -0.21
CA ILE A 109 -2.94 -2.53 -1.23
C ILE A 109 -1.76 -1.79 -0.59
N VAL A 110 -1.98 -1.16 0.56
CA VAL A 110 -0.91 -0.45 1.27
C VAL A 110 0.09 -1.45 1.86
N ALA A 111 -0.38 -2.60 2.34
CA ALA A 111 0.49 -3.69 2.79
C ALA A 111 1.40 -4.20 1.65
N ALA A 112 0.85 -4.47 0.46
CA ALA A 112 1.63 -4.88 -0.70
C ALA A 112 2.66 -3.82 -1.15
N ALA A 113 2.29 -2.54 -1.06
CA ALA A 113 3.21 -1.43 -1.31
C ALA A 113 4.36 -1.37 -0.28
N ALA A 114 4.04 -1.59 1.01
CA ALA A 114 5.05 -1.65 2.07
C ALA A 114 6.01 -2.83 1.87
N ILE A 115 5.51 -4.01 1.47
CA ILE A 115 6.36 -5.16 1.12
C ILE A 115 7.33 -4.77 0.00
N ARG A 116 6.84 -4.11 -1.07
CA ARG A 116 7.70 -3.62 -2.16
C ARG A 116 8.78 -2.65 -1.65
N GLN A 117 8.45 -1.75 -0.73
CA GLN A 117 9.44 -0.84 -0.12
C GLN A 117 10.52 -1.59 0.65
N VAL A 118 10.13 -2.63 1.39
CA VAL A 118 11.06 -3.44 2.18
C VAL A 118 12.01 -4.24 1.29
N THR A 119 11.52 -4.78 0.17
CA THR A 119 12.32 -5.60 -0.74
C THR A 119 13.14 -4.78 -1.74
N ALA A 120 12.69 -3.58 -2.14
CA ALA A 120 13.39 -2.73 -3.10
C ALA A 120 14.79 -2.28 -2.67
N HIS A 121 15.13 -2.40 -1.38
CA HIS A 121 16.42 -1.97 -0.82
C HIS A 121 17.25 -3.13 -0.29
N ARG A 122 16.97 -4.37 -0.76
CA ARG A 122 17.76 -5.56 -0.42
C ARG A 122 18.58 -6.09 -1.60
N PRO A 123 19.77 -6.66 -1.33
CA PRO A 123 20.45 -7.52 -2.30
C PRO A 123 19.59 -8.76 -2.56
N ALA A 124 19.52 -9.21 -3.82
CA ALA A 124 18.71 -10.38 -4.24
C ALA A 124 19.02 -11.69 -3.50
N THR A 125 20.13 -11.75 -2.76
CA THR A 125 20.60 -12.89 -1.97
C THR A 125 20.12 -12.88 -0.50
N ALA A 126 19.38 -11.86 -0.06
CA ALA A 126 18.92 -11.69 1.33
C ALA A 126 17.41 -11.94 1.50
N ASP A 127 16.78 -12.57 0.50
CA ASP A 127 15.34 -12.77 0.38
C ASP A 127 14.94 -14.25 0.49
N GLY A 128 15.79 -15.07 1.12
CA GLY A 128 15.46 -16.46 1.38
C GLY A 128 14.19 -16.57 2.22
N VAL A 129 13.29 -17.45 1.79
CA VAL A 129 12.13 -17.82 2.61
C VAL A 129 12.62 -18.26 3.99
N GLY A 130 12.09 -17.67 5.05
CA GLY A 130 12.51 -17.95 6.43
C GLY A 130 13.80 -17.25 6.89
N GLU A 131 14.40 -16.33 6.12
CA GLU A 131 15.62 -15.58 6.51
C GLU A 131 15.40 -14.48 7.58
N GLY A 132 14.29 -14.54 8.32
CA GLY A 132 14.07 -13.78 9.55
C GLY A 132 13.21 -12.51 9.41
N THR A 133 12.87 -11.97 10.57
CA THR A 133 11.95 -10.84 10.72
C THR A 133 12.64 -9.50 10.46
N LEU A 134 12.02 -8.64 9.65
CA LEU A 134 12.56 -7.33 9.26
C LEU A 134 11.85 -6.20 10.00
N PRO A 135 12.44 -5.64 11.06
CA PRO A 135 11.89 -4.45 11.69
C PRO A 135 12.08 -3.24 10.78
N ARG A 136 11.01 -2.46 10.63
CA ARG A 136 11.00 -1.17 9.93
C ARG A 136 10.24 -0.15 10.77
N PRO A 137 10.75 1.08 10.90
CA PRO A 137 9.92 2.17 11.38
C PRO A 137 8.75 2.35 10.40
N ALA A 138 7.55 2.54 10.91
CA ALA A 138 6.35 2.61 10.11
C ALA A 138 5.42 3.72 10.61
N ILE A 139 4.67 4.29 9.68
CA ILE A 139 3.51 5.10 10.00
C ILE A 139 2.28 4.22 9.81
N LEU A 140 1.58 3.94 10.90
CA LEU A 140 0.32 3.21 10.90
C LEU A 140 -0.84 4.21 10.94
N VAL A 141 -1.77 4.08 10.00
CA VAL A 141 -3.02 4.83 9.94
C VAL A 141 -4.19 3.86 10.10
N GLY A 142 -5.07 4.13 11.06
CA GLY A 142 -6.32 3.38 11.24
C GLY A 142 -7.53 4.14 10.69
N ASP A 143 -8.73 3.66 11.02
CA ASP A 143 -10.00 4.26 10.58
C ASP A 143 -10.21 5.70 11.11
N ASP A 144 -9.54 6.03 12.23
CA ASP A 144 -9.53 7.37 12.83
C ASP A 144 -8.64 8.37 12.11
N LEU A 145 -7.95 7.93 11.05
CA LEU A 145 -7.02 8.72 10.24
C LEU A 145 -5.86 9.35 11.03
N ALA A 146 -5.63 8.91 12.27
CA ALA A 146 -4.57 9.43 13.12
C ALA A 146 -3.27 8.66 12.87
N PRO A 147 -2.25 9.27 12.24
CA PRO A 147 -1.00 8.56 11.95
C PRO A 147 -0.22 8.33 13.24
N ARG A 148 0.35 7.14 13.39
CA ARG A 148 1.14 6.74 14.55
C ARG A 148 2.47 6.16 14.11
N LEU A 149 3.56 6.64 14.70
CA LEU A 149 4.88 6.02 14.54
C LEU A 149 4.93 4.72 15.33
N VAL A 150 5.27 3.64 14.64
CA VAL A 150 5.37 2.28 15.19
C VAL A 150 6.57 1.55 14.58
N VAL A 151 6.87 0.36 15.09
CA VAL A 151 7.76 -0.58 14.40
C VAL A 151 6.90 -1.70 13.81
N ALA A 152 7.00 -1.88 12.50
CA ALA A 152 6.41 -3.00 11.78
C ALA A 152 7.47 -4.08 11.55
N ARG A 153 7.06 -5.34 11.62
CA ARG A 153 7.90 -6.50 11.39
C ARG A 153 7.39 -7.23 10.15
N PHE A 154 8.26 -7.43 9.17
CA PHE A 154 7.93 -8.15 7.93
C PHE A 154 8.64 -9.49 7.92
N GLU A 155 7.92 -10.55 7.59
CA GLU A 155 8.47 -11.89 7.46
C GLU A 155 7.97 -12.52 6.17
N ARG A 156 8.88 -13.10 5.38
CA ARG A 156 8.54 -13.79 4.13
C ARG A 156 8.38 -15.28 4.43
N LEU A 157 7.13 -15.73 4.48
CA LEU A 157 6.77 -17.13 4.76
C LEU A 157 6.95 -18.04 3.55
N ALA A 158 6.75 -17.51 2.34
CA ALA A 158 6.94 -18.20 1.08
C ALA A 158 7.26 -17.17 -0.02
N GLU A 159 7.53 -17.63 -1.25
CA GLU A 159 7.85 -16.75 -2.38
C GLU A 159 6.86 -15.58 -2.51
N ARG A 160 5.58 -15.84 -2.27
CA ARG A 160 4.48 -14.89 -2.45
C ARG A 160 3.73 -14.55 -1.16
N SER A 161 4.09 -15.15 -0.04
CA SER A 161 3.36 -15.01 1.23
C SER A 161 4.21 -14.27 2.26
N TRP A 162 3.60 -13.28 2.90
CA TRP A 162 4.22 -12.42 3.88
C TRP A 162 3.36 -12.32 5.13
N THR A 163 4.02 -12.18 6.27
CA THR A 163 3.41 -11.78 7.54
C THR A 163 3.90 -10.39 7.89
N ILE A 164 2.96 -9.51 8.27
CA ILE A 164 3.23 -8.18 8.78
C ILE A 164 2.71 -8.11 10.21
N THR A 165 3.62 -7.92 11.18
CA THR A 165 3.25 -7.76 12.59
C THR A 165 3.43 -6.32 13.02
N VAL A 166 2.36 -5.72 13.56
CA VAL A 166 2.36 -4.33 14.07
C VAL A 166 1.58 -4.28 15.37
N ARG A 167 2.21 -3.78 16.45
CA ARG A 167 1.58 -3.68 17.79
C ARG A 167 0.96 -5.01 18.28
N GLY A 168 1.58 -6.14 17.93
CA GLY A 168 1.09 -7.48 18.30
C GLY A 168 -0.07 -8.00 17.45
N LEU A 169 -0.57 -7.21 16.50
CA LEU A 169 -1.50 -7.67 15.47
C LEU A 169 -0.72 -8.23 14.30
N GLU A 170 -1.15 -9.37 13.80
CA GLU A 170 -0.55 -10.08 12.69
C GLU A 170 -1.50 -10.09 11.50
N GLU A 171 -0.98 -9.71 10.33
CA GLU A 171 -1.69 -9.75 9.07
C GLU A 171 -0.88 -10.55 8.05
N GLN A 172 -1.49 -11.60 7.50
CA GLN A 172 -0.91 -12.36 6.41
C GLN A 172 -1.40 -11.82 5.07
N ILE A 173 -0.47 -11.58 4.15
CA ILE A 173 -0.74 -11.06 2.82
C ILE A 173 -0.03 -11.91 1.79
N GLU A 174 -0.76 -12.30 0.75
CA GLU A 174 -0.16 -12.82 -0.48
C GLU A 174 -0.03 -11.71 -1.52
N VAL A 175 1.10 -11.69 -2.22
CA VAL A 175 1.34 -10.81 -3.36
C VAL A 175 1.69 -11.63 -4.60
N ASP A 176 1.19 -11.22 -5.76
CA ASP A 176 1.63 -11.80 -7.02
C ASP A 176 3.03 -11.34 -7.44
N SER A 177 3.55 -11.91 -8.53
CA SER A 177 4.86 -11.54 -9.08
C SER A 177 4.96 -10.07 -9.50
N ARG A 178 3.84 -9.37 -9.60
CA ARG A 178 3.75 -7.94 -9.92
C ARG A 178 3.57 -7.09 -8.67
N GLY A 179 3.53 -7.69 -7.47
CA GLY A 179 3.30 -7.00 -6.20
C GLY A 179 1.85 -6.53 -6.01
N VAL A 180 0.88 -7.21 -6.62
CA VAL A 180 -0.56 -6.99 -6.42
C VAL A 180 -1.04 -7.94 -5.32
N PRO A 181 -1.83 -7.48 -4.34
CA PRO A 181 -2.35 -8.36 -3.29
C PRO A 181 -3.33 -9.38 -3.85
N THR A 182 -3.21 -10.64 -3.43
CA THR A 182 -4.09 -11.74 -3.80
C THR A 182 -4.72 -12.39 -2.57
N PHE A 183 -5.97 -12.84 -2.71
CA PHE A 183 -6.65 -13.69 -1.74
C PHE A 183 -7.28 -14.84 -2.51
N GLU A 184 -6.96 -16.06 -2.09
CA GLU A 184 -7.44 -17.28 -2.75
C GLU A 184 -8.96 -17.26 -2.89
N GLY A 185 -9.45 -17.56 -4.09
CA GLY A 185 -10.88 -17.64 -4.40
C GLY A 185 -11.65 -16.30 -4.46
N THR A 186 -11.06 -15.17 -4.06
CA THR A 186 -11.78 -13.88 -4.02
C THR A 186 -11.23 -12.82 -4.98
N SER A 187 -9.95 -12.94 -5.36
CA SER A 187 -9.30 -12.02 -6.30
C SER A 187 -9.77 -12.23 -7.73
N LYS A 188 -10.17 -11.13 -8.40
CA LYS A 188 -10.32 -11.07 -9.87
C LYS A 188 -9.59 -9.85 -10.40
N GLU A 189 -9.00 -9.99 -11.58
CA GLU A 189 -8.26 -8.92 -12.27
C GLU A 189 -8.72 -8.80 -13.72
N TRP A 190 -8.69 -7.57 -14.23
CA TRP A 190 -8.97 -7.21 -15.61
C TRP A 190 -7.92 -6.22 -16.11
N ALA A 191 -7.49 -6.38 -17.37
CA ALA A 191 -6.71 -5.35 -18.05
C ALA A 191 -7.62 -4.17 -18.42
N LEU A 192 -7.18 -2.94 -18.11
CA LEU A 192 -7.88 -1.72 -18.53
C LEU A 192 -7.25 -1.12 -19.78
N GLU A 193 -5.92 -1.16 -19.89
CA GLU A 193 -5.16 -0.66 -21.02
C GLU A 193 -4.05 -1.66 -21.35
N ARG A 194 -3.89 -1.99 -22.63
CA ARG A 194 -2.75 -2.77 -23.14
C ARG A 194 -1.79 -1.82 -23.84
N GLU A 195 -0.48 -2.04 -23.67
CA GLU A 195 0.51 -1.41 -24.53
C GLU A 195 0.17 -1.72 -25.99
N HIS A 196 -0.17 -0.68 -26.75
CA HIS A 196 -0.25 -0.79 -28.20
C HIS A 196 1.19 -0.94 -28.69
N GLY A 197 1.52 -2.12 -29.24
CA GLY A 197 2.78 -2.31 -29.93
C GLY A 197 2.89 -1.26 -31.03
N GLY A 198 3.78 -0.28 -30.83
CA GLY A 198 4.11 0.70 -31.85
C GLY A 198 4.74 -0.03 -33.03
N GLY A 199 3.96 -0.25 -34.08
CA GLY A 199 4.49 -0.48 -35.40
C GLY A 199 5.06 0.84 -35.91
N LEU A 200 6.38 0.89 -36.02
CA LEU A 200 7.10 1.69 -37.00
C LEU A 200 8.05 0.74 -37.74
#